data_AF-A0AAW2IJ46-F1
#
_entry.id   AF-A0AAW2IJ46-F1
#
_cell.length_a   1.000
_cell.length_b   1.000
_cell.length_c   1.000
_cell.angle_alpha   90.00
_cell.angle_beta   90.00
_cell.angle_gamma   90.00
#
_symmetry.space_group_name_H-M   'P 1'
#
loop_
_entity.id
_entity.type
_entity.pdbx_description
1 polymer ?
#
loop_
_entity_poly.entity_id
_entity_poly.type
_entity_poly.pdbx_seq_one_letter_code
_entity_poly.pdbx_strand_id
1 'polypeptide(L)'
;MCFAWVLPSVDALFKSVRGEEIRNICAETLSRIENDVGRMLHDFEDSVLRGISDVSDNRGEVHGLTEYVMKQIDLIVRNRRLLTSLIKSTPSMDFGDLIIPRGI
;
A
#
# COMPACT_ATOMS: atom_id res chain seq x y z
N MET A 1 -16.00 0.57 -4.80
CA MET A 1 -16.55 1.69 -4.00
C MET A 1 -15.57 1.96 -2.87
N CYS A 2 -14.90 3.12 -2.86
CA CYS A 2 -13.90 3.47 -1.85
C CYS A 2 -14.57 4.18 -0.66
N PHE A 3 -14.20 3.82 0.58
CA PHE A 3 -14.69 4.45 1.81
C PHE A 3 -14.46 5.98 1.82
N ALA A 4 -13.36 6.45 1.23
CA ALA A 4 -13.05 7.88 1.12
C ALA A 4 -14.11 8.68 0.31
N TRP A 5 -14.83 8.04 -0.61
CA TRP A 5 -15.89 8.70 -1.39
C TRP A 5 -17.19 8.87 -0.62
N VAL A 6 -17.34 8.18 0.52
CA VAL A 6 -18.55 8.23 1.34
C VAL A 6 -18.47 9.36 2.38
N LEU A 7 -17.26 9.82 2.74
CA LEU A 7 -17.07 10.88 3.74
C LEU A 7 -17.83 12.19 3.43
N PRO A 8 -17.86 12.73 2.19
CA PRO A 8 -18.62 13.94 1.92
C PRO A 8 -20.13 13.77 2.19
N SER A 9 -20.66 12.56 1.94
CA SER A 9 -22.05 12.23 2.22
C SER A 9 -22.32 12.08 3.71
N VAL A 10 -21.39 11.49 4.47
CA VAL A 10 -21.45 11.41 5.94
C VAL A 10 -21.42 12.81 6.53
N ASP A 11 -20.49 13.66 6.09
CA ASP A 11 -20.41 15.06 6.53
C ASP A 11 -21.69 15.82 6.22
N ALA A 12 -22.29 15.59 5.05
CA ALA A 12 -23.52 16.25 4.64
C ALA A 12 -24.76 15.78 5.44
N LEU A 13 -24.87 14.48 5.71
CA LEU A 13 -26.00 13.88 6.43
C LEU A 13 -25.95 14.18 7.92
N PHE A 14 -24.75 14.20 8.50
CA PHE A 14 -24.58 14.28 9.94
C PHE A 14 -24.15 15.67 10.44
N LYS A 15 -24.32 16.76 9.67
CA LYS A 15 -23.83 18.13 10.02
C LYS A 15 -24.18 18.66 11.42
N SER A 16 -25.21 18.12 12.07
CA SER A 16 -25.60 18.55 13.42
C SER A 16 -24.54 18.21 14.47
N VAL A 17 -24.63 18.87 15.64
CA VAL A 17 -23.80 18.55 16.81
C VAL A 17 -23.99 17.08 17.23
N ARG A 18 -25.21 16.55 17.14
CA ARG A 18 -25.50 15.14 17.48
C ARG A 18 -24.87 14.14 16.51
N GLY A 19 -24.52 14.59 15.29
CA GLY A 19 -23.87 13.75 14.29
C GLY A 19 -22.34 13.86 14.29
N GLU A 20 -21.77 14.69 15.18
CA GLU A 20 -20.33 14.91 15.26
C GLU A 20 -19.54 13.63 15.57
N GLU A 21 -20.02 12.83 16.52
CA GLU A 21 -19.40 11.55 16.86
C GLU A 21 -19.30 10.62 15.65
N ILE A 22 -20.35 10.54 14.83
CA ILE A 22 -20.37 9.71 13.62
C ILE A 22 -19.35 10.20 12.61
N ARG A 23 -19.27 11.52 12.36
CA ARG A 23 -18.27 12.10 11.45
C ARG A 23 -16.85 11.82 11.96
N ASN A 24 -16.60 11.97 13.26
CA ASN A 24 -15.30 11.73 13.87
C ASN A 24 -14.89 10.26 13.73
N ILE A 25 -15.78 9.30 14.01
CA ILE A 25 -15.52 7.87 13.83
C ILE A 25 -15.21 7.54 12.37
N CYS A 26 -15.95 8.11 11.41
CA CYS A 26 -15.69 7.89 10.00
C CYS A 26 -14.32 8.45 9.58
N ALA A 27 -13.96 9.65 10.05
CA ALA A 27 -12.65 10.24 9.79
C ALA A 27 -11.51 9.42 10.40
N GLU A 28 -11.65 8.97 11.65
CA GLU A 28 -10.68 8.11 12.32
C GLU A 28 -10.52 6.76 11.59
N THR A 29 -11.63 6.17 11.18
CA THR A 29 -11.63 4.90 10.41
C THR A 29 -10.88 5.07 9.10
N LEU A 30 -11.07 6.18 8.38
CA LEU A 30 -10.31 6.45 7.16
C LEU A 30 -8.81 6.58 7.49
N SER A 31 -8.44 7.34 8.52
CA SER A 31 -7.03 7.48 8.92
C SER A 31 -6.38 6.13 9.25
N ARG A 32 -7.11 5.21 9.90
CA ARG A 32 -6.63 3.85 10.18
C ARG A 32 -6.42 3.06 8.89
N ILE A 33 -7.35 3.14 7.95
CA ILE A 33 -7.20 2.51 6.62
C ILE A 33 -5.98 3.08 5.88
N GLU A 34 -5.78 4.40 5.89
CA GLU A 34 -4.64 5.05 5.24
C GLU A 34 -3.31 4.54 5.81
N ASN A 35 -3.22 4.43 7.15
CA ASN A 35 -2.04 3.89 7.83
C ASN A 35 -1.81 2.41 7.53
N ASP A 36 -2.86 1.59 7.58
CA ASP A 36 -2.76 0.15 7.33
C ASP A 36 -2.32 -0.14 5.89
N VAL A 37 -2.82 0.62 4.91
CA VAL A 37 -2.38 0.51 3.51
C VAL A 37 -0.90 0.88 3.36
N GLY A 38 -0.45 1.95 4.01
CA GLY A 38 0.96 2.34 4.01
C GLY A 38 1.85 1.24 4.61
N ARG A 39 1.43 0.66 5.74
CA ARG A 39 2.11 -0.45 6.39
C ARG A 39 2.16 -1.69 5.51
N MET A 40 1.06 -2.07 4.86
CA MET A 40 1.01 -3.23 3.96
C MET A 40 2.00 -3.12 2.80
N LEU A 41 2.16 -1.93 2.22
CA LEU A 41 3.13 -1.71 1.13
C LEU A 41 4.57 -1.80 1.62
N HIS A 42 4.86 -1.24 2.79
CA HIS A 42 6.17 -1.35 3.43
C HIS A 42 6.51 -2.81 3.79
N ASP A 43 5.57 -3.53 4.40
CA ASP A 43 5.76 -4.94 4.78
C ASP A 43 5.93 -5.83 3.53
N PHE A 44 5.25 -5.51 2.43
CA PHE A 44 5.46 -6.16 1.13
C PHE A 44 6.89 -5.92 0.62
N GLU A 45 7.36 -4.68 0.61
CA GLU A 45 8.73 -4.34 0.19
C GLU A 45 9.79 -5.06 1.05
N ASP A 46 9.68 -4.97 2.37
CA ASP A 46 10.61 -5.63 3.30
C ASP A 46 10.61 -7.16 3.10
N SER A 47 9.44 -7.76 2.87
CA SER A 47 9.32 -9.19 2.59
C SER A 47 9.97 -9.59 1.26
N VAL A 48 9.92 -8.74 0.24
CA VAL A 48 10.58 -8.98 -1.05
C VAL A 48 12.10 -8.86 -0.90
N LEU A 49 12.58 -7.83 -0.19
CA LEU A 49 14.00 -7.60 0.05
C LEU A 49 14.64 -8.73 0.88
N ARG A 50 13.92 -9.24 1.88
CA ARG A 50 14.38 -10.36 2.72
C ARG A 50 14.11 -11.73 2.11
N GLY A 51 13.27 -11.80 1.08
CA GLY A 51 12.88 -13.03 0.39
C GLY A 51 13.94 -13.62 -0.53
N ILE A 52 15.17 -13.08 -0.54
CA ILE A 52 16.30 -13.61 -1.31
C ILE A 52 16.49 -15.09 -0.92
N SER A 53 16.17 -15.98 -1.85
CA SER A 53 16.33 -17.42 -1.68
C SER A 53 17.75 -17.83 -2.09
N ASP A 54 18.39 -18.67 -1.28
CA ASP A 54 19.69 -19.30 -1.60
C ASP A 54 19.60 -20.33 -2.74
N VAL A 55 18.40 -20.59 -3.26
CA VAL A 55 18.20 -21.59 -4.32
C VAL A 55 18.41 -20.92 -5.68
N SER A 56 19.63 -21.04 -6.20
CA SER A 56 19.91 -20.75 -7.61
C SER A 56 19.28 -21.83 -8.48
N ASP A 57 18.26 -21.48 -9.28
CA ASP A 57 17.85 -22.37 -10.35
C ASP A 57 18.93 -22.37 -11.44
N ASN A 58 19.63 -23.49 -11.59
CA ASN A 58 20.69 -23.66 -12.58
C ASN A 58 20.16 -23.79 -14.02
N ARG A 59 18.83 -23.77 -14.22
CA ARG A 59 18.19 -23.84 -15.55
C ARG A 59 17.86 -22.48 -16.14
N GLY A 60 17.94 -21.40 -15.36
CA GLY A 60 17.64 -20.04 -15.82
C GLY A 60 16.13 -19.74 -15.93
N GLU A 61 15.26 -20.48 -15.24
CA GLU A 61 13.84 -20.16 -15.21
C GLU A 61 13.56 -18.95 -14.32
N VAL A 62 12.41 -18.29 -14.54
CA VAL A 62 11.95 -17.18 -13.70
C VAL A 62 11.68 -17.72 -12.29
N HIS A 63 12.32 -17.13 -11.29
CA HIS A 63 12.13 -17.53 -9.90
C HIS A 63 10.68 -17.28 -9.44
N GLY A 64 10.11 -18.19 -8.66
CA GLY A 64 8.71 -18.08 -8.20
C GLY A 64 8.42 -16.79 -7.41
N LEU A 65 9.41 -16.26 -6.69
CA LEU A 65 9.31 -14.94 -6.05
C LEU A 65 9.10 -13.82 -7.08
N THR A 66 9.84 -13.85 -8.19
CA THR A 66 9.68 -12.85 -9.26
C THR A 66 8.28 -12.91 -9.86
N GLU A 67 7.78 -14.11 -10.16
CA GLU A 67 6.41 -14.28 -10.67
C GLU A 67 5.37 -13.75 -9.68
N TYR A 68 5.54 -14.06 -8.39
CA TYR A 68 4.66 -13.57 -7.34
C TYR A 68 4.69 -12.04 -7.23
N VAL A 69 5.88 -11.44 -7.17
CA VAL A 69 6.07 -9.99 -7.05
C VAL A 69 5.42 -9.27 -8.23
N MET A 70 5.63 -9.76 -9.45
CA MET A 70 5.02 -9.16 -10.64
C MET A 70 3.49 -9.21 -10.60
N LYS A 71 2.89 -10.32 -10.12
CA LYS A 71 1.44 -10.41 -9.92
C LYS A 71 0.92 -9.39 -8.89
N GLN A 72 1.68 -9.14 -7.82
CA GLN A 72 1.33 -8.12 -6.83
C GLN A 72 1.47 -6.69 -7.39
N ILE A 73 2.53 -6.42 -8.15
CA ILE A 73 2.71 -5.14 -8.84
C ILE A 73 1.53 -4.85 -9.79
N ASP A 74 1.08 -5.85 -10.55
CA ASP A 74 -0.11 -5.72 -11.39
C ASP A 74 -1.35 -5.30 -10.60
N LEU A 75 -1.55 -5.88 -9.41
CA LEU A 75 -2.65 -5.50 -8.52
C LEU A 75 -2.52 -4.06 -8.01
N ILE A 76 -1.31 -3.65 -7.62
CA ILE A 76 -1.00 -2.28 -7.19
C ILE A 76 -1.29 -1.28 -8.33
N VAL A 77 -0.80 -1.56 -9.54
CA VAL A 77 -0.99 -0.70 -10.72
C VAL A 77 -2.46 -0.57 -11.09
N ARG A 78 -3.22 -1.67 -11.09
CA ARG A 78 -4.68 -1.64 -11.33
C ARG A 78 -5.42 -0.75 -10.33
N ASN A 79 -4.94 -0.70 -9.08
CA ASN A 79 -5.53 0.09 -8.02
C ASN A 79 -4.85 1.46 -7.81
N ARG A 80 -3.99 1.92 -8.73
CA ARG A 80 -3.19 3.15 -8.55
C ARG A 80 -3.99 4.36 -8.09
N ARG A 81 -5.17 4.61 -8.68
CA ARG A 81 -6.01 5.78 -8.35
C ARG A 81 -6.51 5.73 -6.91
N LEU A 82 -6.86 4.54 -6.44
CA LEU A 82 -7.29 4.31 -5.07
C LEU A 82 -6.12 4.51 -4.11
N LEU A 83 -4.96 3.92 -4.43
CA LEU A 83 -3.76 4.03 -3.61
C LEU A 83 -3.25 5.48 -3.53
N THR A 84 -3.23 6.23 -4.63
CA THR A 84 -2.90 7.67 -4.62
C THR A 84 -3.87 8.49 -3.77
N SER A 85 -5.14 8.08 -3.69
CA SER A 85 -6.12 8.76 -2.83
C SER A 85 -5.94 8.46 -1.34
N LEU A 86 -5.37 7.30 -0.99
CA LEU A 86 -5.20 6.85 0.39
C LEU A 86 -3.81 7.18 0.95
N ILE A 87 -2.77 7.09 0.12
CA ILE A 87 -1.38 7.34 0.50
C ILE A 87 -1.11 8.83 0.33
N LYS A 88 -1.44 9.60 1.38
CA LYS A 88 -1.23 11.06 1.41
C LYS A 88 0.22 11.46 1.70
N SER A 89 0.99 10.59 2.37
CA SER A 89 2.42 10.78 2.59
C SER A 89 3.23 10.05 1.53
N THR A 90 4.18 10.74 0.91
CA THR A 90 5.15 10.10 0.02
C THR A 90 5.89 9.02 0.81
N PRO A 91 5.94 7.76 0.34
CA PRO A 91 6.75 6.74 1.00
C PRO A 91 8.21 7.20 1.02
N SER A 92 8.90 6.92 2.13
CA SER A 92 10.33 7.22 2.25
C SER A 92 11.08 6.44 1.17
N MET A 93 11.85 7.13 0.33
CA MET A 93 12.78 6.50 -0.62
C MET A 93 14.13 6.19 0.04
N ASP A 94 14.14 6.00 1.36
CA ASP A 94 15.34 5.59 2.08
C ASP A 94 15.53 4.09 1.95
N PHE A 95 16.23 3.70 0.89
CA PHE A 95 16.62 2.32 0.62
C PHE A 95 17.82 1.88 1.49
N GLY A 96 18.29 2.68 2.44
CA GLY A 96 19.49 2.38 3.23
C GLY A 96 20.73 2.09 2.36
N ASP A 97 21.66 1.30 2.89
CA ASP A 97 22.86 0.83 2.18
C ASP A 97 22.59 -0.37 1.25
N LEU A 98 21.40 -0.46 0.65
CA LEU A 98 21.13 -1.46 -0.39
C LEU A 98 21.97 -1.13 -1.63
N ILE A 99 23.13 -1.77 -1.72
CA ILE A 99 23.94 -1.81 -2.94
C ILE A 99 23.10 -2.52 -4.00
N ILE A 100 22.40 -1.76 -4.84
CA ILE A 100 21.83 -2.27 -6.09
C ILE A 100 23.03 -2.61 -6.98
N PRO A 101 23.35 -3.89 -7.24
CA PRO A 101 24.44 -4.23 -8.11
C PRO A 101 24.05 -3.72 -9.50
N ARG A 102 24.75 -2.70 -10.00
CA ARG A 102 24.63 -2.34 -11.41
C ARG A 102 25.24 -3.50 -12.19
N GLY A 103 24.39 -4.26 -12.88
CA GLY A 103 24.82 -5.28 -13.82
C GLY A 103 25.83 -4.68 -14.81
N ILE A 104 26.97 -5.35 -14.93
CA ILE A 104 28.05 -5.03 -15.88
C ILE A 104 27.62 -5.47 -17.28
#